data_AF-A0A968MI14-F1
#
_entry.id   AF-A0A968MI14-F1
#
_cell.length_a   1.000
_cell.length_b   1.000
_cell.length_c   1.000
_cell.angle_alpha   90.00
_cell.angle_beta   90.00
_cell.angle_gamma   90.00
#
_symmetry.space_group_name_H-M   'P 1'
#
loop_
_entity.id
_entity.type
_entity.pdbx_description
1 polymer ?
#
loop_
_entity_poly.entity_id
_entity_poly.type
_entity_poly.pdbx_seq_one_letter_code
_entity_poly.pdbx_strand_id
1 'polypeptide(L)'
;MGITPDEYKVDPPDMESGRYLNELDIKDFRKVALIGIRVYEELFKRGEDAVDKYIKINGSYYQVIGVFRSKHSGGWGEDQNSIIYIPFSTTQKIFNYANQVDHFSIVGKPNANIVEIEHQVLKLLAQRHTIHPDDKGAFGYNNVGVEFKK
;
A
#
# COMPACT_ATOMS: atom_id res chain seq x y z
N MET A 1 -1.55 3.15 -6.12
CA MET A 1 -1.48 3.37 -4.67
C MET A 1 -0.08 3.83 -4.30
N GLY A 2 0.04 4.89 -3.49
CA GLY A 2 1.32 5.35 -2.96
C GLY A 2 1.67 4.59 -1.68
N ILE A 3 2.81 3.93 -1.61
CA ILE A 3 3.22 3.16 -0.42
C ILE A 3 4.62 3.51 0.05
N THR A 4 4.89 3.18 1.31
CA THR A 4 6.24 3.19 1.90
C THR A 4 6.81 1.77 1.89
N PRO A 5 8.15 1.60 1.89
CA PRO A 5 8.76 0.26 1.91
C PRO A 5 8.42 -0.56 3.16
N ASP A 6 8.04 0.08 4.26
CA ASP A 6 7.59 -0.60 5.48
C ASP A 6 6.30 -1.39 5.29
N GLU A 7 5.48 -1.09 4.27
CA GLU A 7 4.26 -1.85 3.98
C GLU A 7 4.55 -3.33 3.71
N TYR A 8 5.71 -3.62 3.10
CA TYR A 8 6.15 -5.00 2.84
C TYR A 8 6.49 -5.78 4.12
N LYS A 9 6.70 -5.10 5.25
CA LYS A 9 6.87 -5.78 6.56
C LYS A 9 5.53 -6.19 7.16
N VAL A 10 4.44 -5.55 6.71
CA VAL A 10 3.07 -5.83 7.15
C VAL A 10 2.47 -6.93 6.28
N ASP A 11 2.46 -6.73 4.95
CA ASP A 11 1.89 -7.66 3.98
C ASP A 11 2.81 -7.79 2.75
N PRO A 12 3.88 -8.61 2.82
CA PRO A 12 4.82 -8.77 1.71
C PRO A 12 4.19 -9.60 0.58
N PRO A 13 3.98 -9.05 -0.63
CA PRO A 13 3.58 -9.86 -1.78
C PRO A 13 4.76 -10.72 -2.27
N ASP A 14 4.47 -11.76 -3.04
CA ASP A 14 5.52 -12.56 -3.71
C ASP A 14 6.01 -11.86 -4.97
N MET A 15 7.33 -11.77 -5.15
CA MET A 15 7.93 -11.17 -6.33
C MET A 15 8.04 -12.18 -7.46
N GLU A 16 7.50 -11.83 -8.61
CA GLU A 16 7.65 -12.58 -9.87
C GLU A 16 8.93 -12.17 -10.60
N SER A 17 9.25 -10.87 -10.56
CA SER A 17 10.47 -10.33 -11.17
C SER A 17 10.85 -8.96 -10.61
N GLY A 18 12.12 -8.58 -10.78
CA GLY A 18 12.63 -7.27 -10.39
C GLY A 18 12.78 -7.11 -8.87
N ARG A 19 12.37 -5.96 -8.34
CA ARG A 19 12.55 -5.60 -6.92
C ARG A 19 11.37 -4.84 -6.33
N TYR A 20 11.31 -4.81 -5.00
CA TYR A 20 10.44 -3.92 -4.24
C TYR A 20 10.85 -2.44 -4.37
N LEU A 21 9.93 -1.54 -4.01
CA LEU A 21 10.26 -0.15 -3.71
C LEU A 21 11.21 -0.08 -2.51
N ASN A 22 12.11 0.90 -2.51
CA ASN A 22 13.04 1.09 -1.41
C ASN A 22 13.07 2.56 -0.95
N GLU A 23 13.81 2.82 0.13
CA GLU A 23 13.92 4.15 0.74
C GLU A 23 14.47 5.22 -0.22
N LEU A 24 15.35 4.83 -1.15
CA LEU A 24 15.88 5.76 -2.15
C LEU A 24 14.81 6.15 -3.17
N ASP A 25 13.93 5.23 -3.55
CA ASP A 25 12.80 5.55 -4.43
C ASP A 25 11.85 6.57 -3.78
N ILE A 26 11.65 6.48 -2.46
CA ILE A 26 10.88 7.47 -1.69
C ILE A 26 11.63 8.79 -1.60
N LYS A 27 12.89 8.77 -1.15
CA LYS A 27 13.68 9.98 -0.89
C LYS A 27 13.90 10.82 -2.15
N ASP A 28 14.13 10.16 -3.27
CA ASP A 28 14.45 10.81 -4.54
C ASP A 28 13.21 11.06 -5.42
N PHE A 29 12.00 10.79 -4.91
CA PHE A 29 10.74 10.99 -5.62
C PHE A 29 10.73 10.30 -6.99
N ARG A 30 11.24 9.06 -7.05
CA ARG A 30 11.44 8.38 -8.32
C ARG A 30 10.09 8.02 -8.95
N LYS A 31 9.98 8.20 -10.26
CA LYS A 31 8.82 7.76 -11.04
C LYS A 31 8.99 6.29 -11.43
N VAL A 32 8.89 5.43 -10.43
CA VAL A 32 8.98 3.98 -10.58
C VAL A 32 7.65 3.32 -10.18
N ALA A 33 7.37 2.16 -10.75
CA ALA A 33 6.16 1.39 -10.51
C ALA A 33 6.49 -0.07 -10.23
N LEU A 34 5.91 -0.61 -9.17
CA LEU A 34 5.83 -2.03 -8.89
C LEU A 34 4.40 -2.47 -9.22
N ILE A 35 4.24 -3.38 -10.18
CA ILE A 35 2.92 -3.71 -10.74
C ILE A 35 2.46 -5.10 -10.28
N GLY A 36 1.17 -5.23 -9.98
CA GLY A 36 0.58 -6.53 -9.71
C GLY A 36 0.48 -7.36 -10.99
N ILE A 37 0.41 -8.68 -10.83
CA ILE A 37 0.41 -9.62 -11.95
C ILE A 37 -0.74 -9.38 -12.93
N ARG A 38 -1.91 -8.94 -12.45
CA ARG A 38 -3.04 -8.67 -13.32
C ARG A 38 -2.77 -7.47 -14.24
N VAL A 39 -2.13 -6.44 -13.69
CA VAL A 39 -1.68 -5.26 -14.46
C VAL A 39 -0.64 -5.66 -15.49
N TYR A 40 0.28 -6.56 -15.14
CA TYR A 40 1.25 -7.11 -16.09
C TYR A 40 0.55 -7.80 -17.26
N GLU A 41 -0.41 -8.69 -16.98
CA GLU A 41 -1.16 -9.44 -17.99
C GLU A 41 -1.96 -8.55 -18.94
N GLU A 42 -2.40 -7.38 -18.49
CA GLU A 42 -3.15 -6.42 -19.29
C GLU A 42 -2.26 -5.53 -20.16
N LEU A 43 -1.06 -5.19 -19.69
CA LEU A 43 -0.18 -4.22 -20.34
C LEU A 43 0.94 -4.86 -21.19
N PHE A 44 1.32 -6.10 -20.91
CA PHE A 44 2.45 -6.78 -21.54
C PHE A 44 2.04 -8.11 -22.16
N LYS A 45 2.78 -8.56 -23.16
CA LYS A 45 2.57 -9.90 -23.73
C LYS A 45 3.08 -10.95 -22.76
N ARG A 46 2.43 -12.12 -22.75
CA ARG A 46 2.88 -13.26 -21.93
C ARG A 46 4.35 -13.60 -22.23
N GLY A 47 5.19 -13.59 -21.19
CA GLY A 47 6.63 -13.89 -21.29
C GLY A 47 7.49 -12.72 -21.74
N GLU A 48 6.89 -11.55 -22.00
CA GLU A 48 7.61 -10.31 -22.21
C GLU A 48 8.20 -9.82 -20.89
N ASP A 49 9.46 -9.38 -20.90
CA ASP A 49 10.06 -8.72 -19.74
C ASP A 49 9.45 -7.32 -19.57
N ALA A 50 8.84 -7.06 -18.41
CA ALA A 50 8.27 -5.77 -18.07
C ALA A 50 9.24 -4.85 -17.33
N VAL A 51 10.29 -5.39 -16.70
CA VAL A 51 11.24 -4.59 -15.93
C VAL A 51 11.99 -3.63 -16.86
N ASP A 52 12.27 -2.43 -16.36
CA ASP A 52 12.89 -1.30 -17.08
C ASP A 52 12.06 -0.69 -18.23
N LYS A 53 10.89 -1.25 -18.53
CA LYS A 53 9.93 -0.63 -19.44
C LYS A 53 9.13 0.46 -18.75
N TYR A 54 8.51 1.31 -19.56
CA TYR A 54 7.72 2.42 -19.06
C TYR A 54 6.22 2.18 -19.28
N ILE A 55 5.43 2.43 -18.23
CA ILE A 55 3.97 2.48 -18.30
C ILE A 55 3.48 3.91 -18.07
N LYS A 56 2.31 4.23 -18.60
CA LYS A 56 1.69 5.55 -18.45
C LYS A 56 0.56 5.48 -17.44
N ILE A 57 0.70 6.26 -16.37
CA ILE A 57 -0.30 6.39 -15.29
C ILE A 57 -0.73 7.85 -15.23
N ASN A 58 -2.02 8.12 -15.48
CA ASN A 58 -2.60 9.47 -15.45
C ASN A 58 -1.77 10.52 -16.19
N GLY A 59 -1.31 10.20 -17.41
CA GLY A 59 -0.54 11.13 -18.23
C GLY A 59 0.97 11.12 -18.00
N SER A 60 1.47 10.54 -16.90
CA SER A 60 2.90 10.48 -16.56
C SER A 60 3.50 9.10 -16.79
N TYR A 61 4.77 9.05 -17.22
CA TYR A 61 5.51 7.81 -17.40
C TYR A 61 6.21 7.36 -16.11
N TYR A 62 6.16 6.06 -15.85
CA TYR A 62 6.82 5.39 -14.72
C TYR A 62 7.58 4.17 -15.21
N GLN A 63 8.82 4.02 -14.76
CA GLN A 63 9.62 2.83 -15.04
C GLN A 63 9.15 1.66 -14.17
N VAL A 64 8.82 0.53 -14.77
CA VAL A 64 8.49 -0.70 -14.06
C VAL A 64 9.76 -1.27 -13.45
N ILE A 65 9.77 -1.47 -12.13
CA ILE A 65 10.93 -2.00 -11.39
C ILE A 65 10.71 -3.43 -10.89
N GLY A 66 9.49 -3.95 -11.01
CA GLY A 66 9.17 -5.31 -10.62
C GLY A 66 7.71 -5.65 -10.87
N VAL A 67 7.43 -6.95 -10.81
CA VAL A 67 6.09 -7.53 -10.88
C VAL A 67 5.88 -8.39 -9.64
N PHE A 68 4.71 -8.28 -9.02
CA PHE A 68 4.36 -9.05 -7.82
C PHE A 68 3.05 -9.81 -7.98
N ARG A 69 2.84 -10.79 -7.11
CA ARG A 69 1.59 -11.51 -6.91
C ARG A 69 1.18 -11.45 -5.43
N SER A 70 -0.10 -11.24 -5.18
CA SER A 70 -0.68 -11.35 -3.84
C SER A 70 -0.53 -12.77 -3.29
N LYS A 71 -0.28 -12.87 -1.98
CA LYS A 71 -0.34 -14.14 -1.23
C LYS A 71 -1.75 -14.52 -0.84
N HIS A 72 -2.68 -13.57 -0.92
CA HIS A 72 -4.08 -13.77 -0.57
C HIS A 72 -4.82 -14.40 -1.75
N SER A 73 -5.92 -15.08 -1.44
CA SER A 73 -6.78 -15.71 -2.44
C SER A 73 -8.17 -15.08 -2.42
N GLY A 74 -9.00 -15.46 -3.41
CA GLY A 74 -10.34 -14.89 -3.57
C GLY A 74 -10.31 -13.43 -4.01
N GLY A 75 -11.42 -12.71 -3.80
CA GLY A 75 -11.58 -11.34 -4.27
C GLY A 75 -10.49 -10.38 -3.78
N TRP A 76 -10.05 -10.52 -2.53
CA TRP A 76 -8.98 -9.68 -1.99
C TRP A 76 -7.63 -9.90 -2.70
N GLY A 77 -7.27 -11.16 -2.97
CA GLY A 77 -6.07 -11.46 -3.75
C GLY A 77 -6.12 -10.86 -5.16
N GLU A 78 -7.27 -10.97 -5.83
CA GLU A 78 -7.49 -10.41 -7.16
C GLU A 78 -7.43 -8.88 -7.20
N ASP A 79 -8.01 -8.22 -6.18
CA ASP A 79 -7.93 -6.77 -6.03
C ASP A 79 -6.48 -6.32 -5.87
N GLN A 80 -5.70 -6.98 -4.99
CA GLN A 80 -4.28 -6.68 -4.80
C GLN A 80 -3.45 -6.93 -6.08
N ASN A 81 -3.75 -8.01 -6.81
CA ASN A 81 -3.09 -8.33 -8.08
C ASN A 81 -3.33 -7.26 -9.16
N SER A 82 -4.36 -6.44 -9.01
CA SER A 82 -4.72 -5.35 -9.92
C SER A 82 -4.16 -3.98 -9.50
N ILE A 83 -3.37 -3.92 -8.41
CA ILE A 83 -2.79 -2.67 -7.90
C ILE A 83 -1.46 -2.35 -8.59
N ILE A 84 -1.24 -1.05 -8.81
CA ILE A 84 0.09 -0.48 -9.09
C ILE A 84 0.58 0.27 -7.86
N TYR A 85 1.74 -0.14 -7.34
CA TYR A 85 2.44 0.55 -6.28
C TYR A 85 3.46 1.54 -6.85
N ILE A 86 3.43 2.76 -6.33
CA ILE A 86 4.41 3.82 -6.62
C ILE A 86 4.90 4.41 -5.28
N PRO A 87 6.06 5.09 -5.24
CA PRO A 87 6.51 5.74 -4.02
C PRO A 87 5.46 6.70 -3.44
N PHE A 88 5.22 6.61 -2.13
CA PHE A 88 4.29 7.50 -1.43
C PHE A 88 4.60 8.98 -1.68
N SER A 89 5.87 9.36 -1.52
CA SER A 89 6.35 10.73 -1.77
C SER A 89 6.14 11.21 -3.22
N THR A 90 6.30 10.31 -4.20
CA THR A 90 6.03 10.59 -5.62
C THR A 90 4.54 10.83 -5.84
N THR A 91 3.68 10.05 -5.19
CA THR A 91 2.22 10.22 -5.24
C THR A 91 1.82 11.59 -4.69
N GLN A 92 2.35 11.97 -3.53
CA GLN A 92 2.10 13.28 -2.90
C GLN A 92 2.43 14.44 -3.83
N LYS A 93 3.57 14.37 -4.54
CA LYS A 93 3.99 15.43 -5.47
C LYS A 93 3.17 15.47 -6.76
N ILE A 94 2.90 14.32 -7.37
CA ILE A 94 2.28 14.27 -8.70
C ILE A 94 0.77 14.53 -8.63
N PHE A 95 0.12 14.04 -7.58
CA PHE A 95 -1.34 14.19 -7.40
C PHE A 95 -1.72 15.33 -6.46
N ASN A 96 -0.73 16.12 -6.00
CA ASN A 96 -0.92 17.25 -5.11
C ASN A 96 -1.65 16.88 -3.79
N TYR A 97 -1.37 15.69 -3.26
CA TYR A 97 -1.95 15.20 -2.01
C TYR A 97 -1.26 15.74 -0.75
N ALA A 98 -0.28 16.65 -0.89
CA ALA A 98 0.40 17.33 0.21
C ALA A 98 0.68 16.38 1.40
N ASN A 99 0.04 16.59 2.56
CA ASN A 99 0.20 15.77 3.77
C ASN A 99 -0.99 14.83 4.04
N GLN A 100 -1.71 14.41 3.01
CA GLN A 100 -2.82 13.47 3.13
C GLN A 100 -2.32 12.03 3.06
N VAL A 101 -2.88 11.19 3.93
CA VAL A 101 -2.67 9.73 3.99
C VAL A 101 -4.04 9.09 4.00
N ASP A 102 -4.31 8.23 3.02
CA ASP A 102 -5.61 7.56 2.89
C ASP A 102 -5.75 6.40 3.89
N HIS A 103 -4.67 5.66 4.11
CA HIS A 103 -4.62 4.50 4.99
C HIS A 103 -3.20 4.32 5.55
N PHE A 104 -3.11 3.77 6.76
CA PHE A 104 -1.85 3.30 7.33
C PHE A 104 -2.09 2.03 8.13
N SER A 105 -1.10 1.15 8.10
CA SER A 105 -1.12 -0.13 8.81
C SER A 105 -0.38 0.01 10.15
N ILE A 106 -0.90 -0.62 11.21
CA ILE A 106 -0.22 -0.71 12.52
C ILE A 106 0.00 -2.18 12.87
N VAL A 107 1.25 -2.54 13.16
CA VAL A 107 1.61 -3.87 13.64
C VAL A 107 2.00 -3.79 15.12
N GLY A 108 1.27 -4.54 15.95
CA GLY A 108 1.58 -4.69 17.37
C GLY A 108 2.81 -5.55 17.60
N LYS A 109 3.52 -5.32 18.71
CA LYS A 109 4.56 -6.25 19.19
C LYS A 109 3.92 -7.61 19.54
N PRO A 110 4.68 -8.72 19.57
CA PRO A 110 4.11 -10.07 19.76
C PRO A 110 3.17 -10.24 20.95
N ASN A 111 3.41 -9.55 22.06
CA ASN A 111 2.60 -9.64 23.29
C ASN A 111 1.67 -8.43 23.50
N ALA A 112 1.49 -7.60 22.47
CA ALA A 112 0.68 -6.39 22.60
C ALA A 112 -0.81 -6.72 22.58
N ASN A 113 -1.58 -6.00 23.40
CA ASN A 113 -3.04 -6.08 23.37
C ASN A 113 -3.57 -5.25 22.20
N ILE A 114 -3.94 -5.91 21.10
CA ILE A 114 -4.36 -5.23 19.86
C ILE A 114 -5.64 -4.39 20.03
N VAL A 115 -6.55 -4.80 20.92
CA VAL A 115 -7.79 -4.05 21.21
C VAL A 115 -7.45 -2.77 21.97
N GLU A 116 -6.49 -2.83 22.88
CA GLU A 116 -6.03 -1.64 23.60
C GLU A 116 -5.28 -0.69 22.66
N ILE A 117 -4.43 -1.21 21.76
CA ILE A 117 -3.76 -0.41 20.73
C ILE A 117 -4.80 0.32 19.87
N GLU A 118 -5.81 -0.38 19.36
CA GLU A 118 -6.89 0.21 18.56
C GLU A 118 -7.53 1.39 19.31
N HIS A 119 -7.94 1.17 20.57
CA HIS A 119 -8.57 2.22 21.37
C HIS A 119 -7.66 3.43 21.59
N GLN A 120 -6.37 3.21 21.85
CA GLN A 120 -5.38 4.28 22.00
C GLN A 120 -5.18 5.08 20.69
N VAL A 121 -5.11 4.38 19.55
CA VAL A 121 -4.93 5.00 18.23
C VAL A 121 -6.15 5.84 17.86
N LEU A 122 -7.36 5.28 17.96
CA LEU A 122 -8.60 5.99 17.65
C LEU A 122 -8.77 7.23 18.53
N LYS A 123 -8.47 7.12 19.83
CA LYS A 123 -8.51 8.26 20.75
C LYS A 123 -7.52 9.36 20.35
N LEU A 124 -6.28 8.99 19.98
CA LEU A 124 -5.27 9.94 19.55
C LEU A 124 -5.66 10.65 18.25
N LEU A 125 -6.20 9.90 17.27
CA LEU A 125 -6.68 10.48 16.02
C LEU A 125 -7.86 11.41 16.26
N ALA A 126 -8.83 11.01 17.08
CA ALA A 126 -9.98 11.84 17.41
C ALA A 126 -9.56 13.17 18.07
N GLN A 127 -8.56 13.14 18.96
CA GLN A 127 -7.99 14.35 19.55
C GLN A 127 -7.30 15.24 18.52
N ARG A 128 -6.49 14.65 17.62
CA ARG A 128 -5.77 15.41 16.58
C ARG A 128 -6.68 16.02 15.52
N HIS A 129 -7.78 15.34 15.20
CA HIS A 129 -8.72 15.75 14.16
C HIS A 129 -9.99 16.42 14.71
N THR A 130 -10.05 16.69 16.02
CA THR A 130 -11.20 17.34 16.69
C THR A 130 -12.52 16.62 16.43
N ILE A 131 -12.53 15.31 16.61
CA ILE A 131 -13.71 14.46 16.43
C ILE A 131 -14.37 14.19 17.78
N HIS A 132 -15.70 14.15 17.79
CA HIS A 132 -16.46 13.85 19.00
C HIS A 132 -16.17 12.42 19.49
N PRO A 133 -15.95 12.17 20.79
CA PRO A 133 -15.62 10.84 21.31
C PRO A 133 -16.63 9.73 20.96
N ASP A 134 -17.89 10.10 20.77
CA ASP A 134 -18.98 9.16 20.45
C ASP A 134 -19.18 8.95 18.93
N ASP A 135 -18.47 9.70 18.08
CA ASP A 135 -18.56 9.53 16.63
C ASP A 135 -17.71 8.34 16.16
N LYS A 136 -18.39 7.19 16.04
CA LYS A 136 -17.80 5.94 15.56
C LYS A 136 -17.67 5.87 14.04
N GLY A 137 -18.23 6.82 13.30
CA GLY A 137 -18.23 6.84 11.83
C GLY A 137 -17.06 7.62 11.24
N ALA A 138 -16.34 8.39 12.05
CA ALA A 138 -15.29 9.29 11.58
C ALA A 138 -14.06 8.59 11.00
N PHE A 139 -13.79 7.33 11.39
CA PHE A 139 -12.67 6.54 10.88
C PHE A 139 -13.14 5.15 10.45
N GLY A 140 -12.77 4.74 9.24
CA GLY A 140 -12.80 3.34 8.84
C GLY A 140 -11.57 2.61 9.39
N TYR A 141 -11.75 1.47 10.06
CA TYR A 141 -10.65 0.64 10.53
C TYR A 141 -11.05 -0.84 10.45
N ASN A 142 -10.04 -1.70 10.32
CA ASN A 142 -10.19 -3.14 10.42
C ASN A 142 -9.19 -3.67 11.46
N ASN A 143 -9.64 -4.55 12.35
CA ASN A 143 -8.79 -5.20 13.34
C ASN A 143 -8.76 -6.72 13.13
N VAL A 144 -7.84 -7.12 12.27
CA VAL A 144 -7.51 -8.51 11.95
C VAL A 144 -7.28 -9.36 13.21
N GLY A 145 -6.65 -8.81 14.25
CA GLY A 145 -6.38 -9.57 15.50
C GLY A 145 -7.63 -9.96 16.30
N VAL A 146 -8.75 -9.27 16.07
CA VAL A 146 -10.07 -9.62 16.63
C VAL A 146 -10.81 -10.59 15.72
N GLU A 147 -10.72 -10.40 14.40
CA GLU A 147 -11.39 -11.24 13.40
C GLU A 147 -10.89 -12.69 13.39
N PHE A 148 -9.59 -12.90 13.60
CA PHE A 148 -8.95 -14.23 13.61
C PHE A 148 -9.01 -14.95 14.97
N LYS A 149 -9.56 -14.33 16.02
CA LYS A 149 -9.79 -14.96 17.34
C LYS A 149 -11.14 -15.69 17.45
N LYS A 150 -11.86 -15.85 16.33
CA LYS A 150 -13.08 -16.66 16.25
C LYS A 150 -12.80 -18.09 15.79
#